data_AF-A0A1H0BGB6-F1
#
_entry.id   AF-A0A1H0BGB6-F1
#
_cell.length_a   1.000
_cell.length_b   1.000
_cell.length_c   1.000
_cell.angle_alpha   90.00
_cell.angle_beta   90.00
_cell.angle_gamma   90.00
#
_symmetry.space_group_name_H-M   'P 1'
#
loop_
_entity.id
_entity.type
_entity.pdbx_description
1 polymer ?
#
loop_
_entity_poly.entity_id
_entity_poly.type
_entity_poly.pdbx_seq_one_letter_code
_entity_poly.pdbx_strand_id
1 'polypeptide(L)'
;MNVVDLLGTAAFAVMGTVFLRLARRSWRERFSYAYRMRLVPLPDEFKTGMERAFAVASAFFYLLCGTGVAVLATPSGASSTPLWAAVLLAVLIVLVLLSVALMFAIIWFNRPRFLVPPHMRQQPGTVGPRRR
;
A
#
# COMPACT_ATOMS: atom_id res chain seq x y z
N MET A 1 -17.85 -7.74 -19.45
CA MET A 1 -17.37 -7.32 -18.11
C MET A 1 -17.96 -8.26 -17.09
N ASN A 2 -17.15 -9.06 -16.39
CA ASN A 2 -17.66 -10.03 -15.43
C ASN A 2 -17.76 -9.40 -14.05
N VAL A 3 -18.81 -9.76 -13.30
CA VAL A 3 -19.09 -9.20 -11.96
C VAL A 3 -17.91 -9.36 -11.00
N VAL A 4 -17.14 -10.46 -11.16
CA VAL A 4 -15.95 -10.74 -10.35
C VAL A 4 -14.87 -9.67 -10.49
N ASP A 5 -14.61 -9.18 -11.71
CA ASP A 5 -13.55 -8.19 -11.97
C ASP A 5 -13.91 -6.83 -11.37
N LEU A 6 -15.21 -6.48 -11.43
CA LEU A 6 -15.74 -5.27 -10.84
C LEU A 6 -15.67 -5.32 -9.30
N LEU A 7 -16.04 -6.46 -8.71
CA LEU A 7 -15.96 -6.67 -7.26
C LEU A 7 -14.50 -6.64 -6.79
N GLY A 8 -13.57 -7.25 -7.52
CA GLY A 8 -12.15 -7.20 -7.21
C GLY A 8 -11.60 -5.77 -7.22
N THR A 9 -11.95 -5.01 -8.26
CA THR A 9 -11.55 -3.60 -8.38
C THR A 9 -12.13 -2.74 -7.26
N ALA A 10 -13.42 -2.91 -6.94
CA ALA A 10 -14.06 -2.21 -5.83
C ALA A 10 -13.44 -2.59 -4.47
N ALA A 11 -13.08 -3.85 -4.25
CA ALA A 11 -12.41 -4.30 -3.04
C ALA A 11 -11.07 -3.57 -2.83
N PHE A 12 -10.29 -3.35 -3.90
CA PHE A 12 -9.06 -2.57 -3.81
C PHE A 12 -9.33 -1.11 -3.40
N ALA A 13 -10.35 -0.45 -3.95
CA ALA A 13 -10.73 0.91 -3.53
C ALA A 13 -11.14 0.98 -2.06
N VAL A 14 -11.92 0.00 -1.59
CA VAL A 14 -12.32 -0.13 -0.18
C VAL A 14 -11.08 -0.28 0.71
N MET A 15 -10.18 -1.19 0.37
CA MET A 15 -8.94 -1.41 1.12
C MET A 15 -8.04 -0.19 1.12
N GLY A 16 -7.87 0.49 -0.01
CA GLY A 16 -7.13 1.75 -0.10
C GLY A 16 -7.69 2.80 0.85
N THR A 17 -9.02 2.90 0.94
CA THR A 17 -9.72 3.82 1.84
C THR A 17 -9.53 3.44 3.32
N VAL A 18 -9.61 2.14 3.65
CA VAL A 18 -9.34 1.64 5.01
C VAL A 18 -7.93 2.02 5.45
N PHE A 19 -6.91 1.70 4.63
CA PHE A 19 -5.52 2.05 4.94
C PHE A 19 -5.28 3.56 5.00
N LEU A 20 -5.95 4.36 4.15
CA LEU A 20 -5.85 5.82 4.22
C LEU A 20 -6.36 6.36 5.56
N ARG A 21 -7.49 5.83 6.03
CA ARG A 21 -8.08 6.21 7.32
C ARG A 21 -7.18 5.80 8.48
N LEU A 22 -6.61 4.59 8.43
CA LEU A 22 -5.65 4.10 9.43
C LEU A 22 -4.38 4.95 9.44
N ALA A 23 -3.82 5.26 8.26
CA ALA A 23 -2.66 6.13 8.12
C ALA A 23 -2.95 7.53 8.70
N ARG A 24 -4.08 8.14 8.30
CA ARG A 24 -4.49 9.46 8.82
C ARG A 24 -4.63 9.47 10.34
N ARG A 25 -5.26 8.43 10.91
CA ARG A 25 -5.40 8.30 12.38
C ARG A 25 -4.06 8.12 13.07
N SER A 26 -3.20 7.21 12.60
CA SER A 26 -1.85 7.02 13.16
C SER A 26 -1.05 8.34 13.11
N TRP A 27 -1.13 9.07 11.99
CA TRP A 27 -0.44 10.35 11.82
C TRP A 27 -0.96 11.47 12.74
N ARG A 28 -2.27 11.56 12.97
CA ARG A 28 -2.89 12.65 13.75
C ARG A 28 -3.00 12.36 15.24
N GLU A 29 -3.43 11.15 15.59
CA GLU A 29 -3.81 10.79 16.97
C GLU A 29 -2.67 10.13 17.75
N ARG A 30 -1.51 9.88 17.09
CA ARG A 30 -0.36 9.14 17.67
C ARG A 30 -0.74 7.78 18.27
N PHE A 31 -1.83 7.20 17.77
CA PHE A 31 -2.39 5.96 18.26
C PHE A 31 -1.66 4.78 17.62
N SER A 32 -1.07 3.89 18.41
CA SER A 32 -0.44 2.68 17.88
C SER A 32 -1.47 1.59 17.60
N TYR A 33 -1.43 1.07 16.37
CA TYR A 33 -2.30 -0.01 15.90
C TYR A 33 -1.74 -1.41 16.18
N ALA A 34 -0.52 -1.54 16.71
CA ALA A 34 0.07 -2.82 17.08
C ALA A 34 -0.86 -3.63 18.01
N TYR A 35 -1.54 -2.97 18.96
CA TYR A 35 -2.52 -3.60 19.84
C TYR A 35 -3.75 -4.15 19.08
N ARG A 36 -4.24 -3.45 18.05
CA ARG A 36 -5.38 -3.92 17.23
C ARG A 36 -4.98 -5.07 16.30
N MET A 37 -3.70 -5.21 15.99
CA MET A 37 -3.14 -6.34 15.26
C MET A 37 -2.80 -7.54 16.15
N ARG A 38 -3.27 -7.58 17.40
CA ARG A 38 -2.96 -8.68 18.34
C ARG A 38 -3.33 -10.07 17.81
N LEU A 39 -4.41 -10.17 17.01
CA LEU A 39 -4.86 -11.43 16.41
C LEU A 39 -4.03 -11.86 15.19
N VAL A 40 -3.19 -10.97 14.66
CA VAL A 40 -2.30 -11.30 13.53
C VAL A 40 -1.09 -12.06 14.08
N PRO A 41 -0.81 -13.29 13.62
CA PRO A 41 0.28 -14.13 14.11
C PRO A 41 1.64 -13.67 13.55
N LEU A 42 1.98 -12.40 13.73
CA LEU A 42 3.23 -11.78 13.32
C LEU A 42 3.97 -11.20 14.53
N PRO A 43 5.32 -11.10 14.50
CA PRO A 43 6.08 -10.42 15.53
C PRO A 43 5.65 -8.95 15.68
N ASP A 44 5.66 -8.42 16.90
CA ASP A 44 5.21 -7.06 17.18
C ASP A 44 6.05 -5.98 16.48
N GLU A 45 7.34 -6.26 16.28
CA GLU A 45 8.24 -5.41 15.49
C GLU A 45 7.77 -5.31 14.03
N PHE A 46 7.29 -6.41 13.46
CA PHE A 46 6.77 -6.44 12.09
C PHE A 46 5.42 -5.73 11.99
N LYS A 47 4.51 -5.94 12.97
CA LYS A 47 3.23 -5.20 13.07
C LYS A 47 3.45 -3.69 13.15
N THR A 48 4.43 -3.27 13.94
CA THR A 48 4.83 -1.86 14.05
C THR A 48 5.37 -1.34 12.72
N GLY A 49 6.17 -2.13 12.00
CA GLY A 49 6.61 -1.81 10.65
C GLY A 49 5.44 -1.65 9.66
N MET A 50 4.45 -2.54 9.71
CA MET A 50 3.25 -2.47 8.87
C MET A 50 2.45 -1.20 9.14
N GLU A 51 2.31 -0.80 10.42
CA GLU A 51 1.64 0.46 10.78
C GLU A 51 2.31 1.67 10.12
N ARG A 52 3.64 1.73 10.15
CA ARG A 52 4.39 2.82 9.50
C ARG A 52 4.14 2.88 7.99
N ALA A 53 3.88 1.72 7.38
CA ALA A 53 3.66 1.58 5.95
C ALA A 53 2.20 1.82 5.51
N PHE A 54 1.24 2.10 6.42
CA PHE A 54 -0.18 2.26 6.06
C PHE A 54 -0.45 3.30 4.96
N ALA A 55 0.27 4.42 4.96
CA ALA A 55 0.10 5.45 3.93
C ALA A 55 0.49 4.91 2.54
N VAL A 56 1.60 4.16 2.47
CA VAL A 56 2.06 3.53 1.22
C VAL A 56 1.17 2.35 0.83
N ALA A 57 0.69 1.57 1.79
CA ALA A 57 -0.27 0.50 1.56
C ALA A 57 -1.57 1.03 0.95
N SER A 58 -2.05 2.20 1.42
CA SER A 58 -3.20 2.87 0.81
C SER A 58 -2.96 3.21 -0.67
N ALA A 59 -1.81 3.83 -0.98
CA ALA A 59 -1.43 4.14 -2.36
C ALA A 59 -1.34 2.87 -3.22
N PHE A 60 -0.75 1.79 -2.71
CA PHE A 60 -0.68 0.49 -3.38
C PHE A 60 -2.07 -0.03 -3.79
N PHE A 61 -3.03 -0.02 -2.86
CA PHE A 61 -4.39 -0.49 -3.17
C PHE A 61 -5.13 0.41 -4.16
N TYR A 62 -4.94 1.74 -4.11
CA TYR A 62 -5.50 2.62 -5.13
C TYR A 62 -4.85 2.41 -6.50
N LEU A 63 -3.55 2.11 -6.56
CA LEU A 63 -2.86 1.77 -7.80
C LEU A 63 -3.38 0.46 -8.38
N LEU A 64 -3.59 -0.58 -7.56
CA LEU A 64 -4.23 -1.82 -8.00
C LEU A 64 -5.65 -1.61 -8.52
N CYS A 65 -6.44 -0.76 -7.85
CA CYS A 65 -7.75 -0.35 -8.34
C CYS A 65 -7.63 0.35 -9.71
N GLY A 66 -6.67 1.27 -9.86
CA GLY A 66 -6.40 1.96 -11.12
C GLY A 66 -6.03 0.99 -12.25
N THR A 67 -5.18 0.00 -11.97
CA THR A 67 -4.83 -1.07 -12.90
C THR A 67 -6.06 -1.87 -13.33
N GLY A 68 -6.92 -2.26 -12.37
CA GLY A 68 -8.18 -2.96 -12.66
C GLY A 68 -9.09 -2.14 -13.56
N VAL A 69 -9.30 -0.86 -13.24
CA VAL A 69 -10.11 0.06 -14.07
C VAL A 69 -9.51 0.22 -15.48
N ALA A 70 -8.19 0.38 -15.60
CA ALA A 70 -7.52 0.55 -16.89
C ALA A 70 -7.66 -0.70 -17.78
N VAL A 71 -7.53 -1.89 -17.20
CA VAL A 71 -7.75 -3.16 -17.90
C VAL A 71 -9.21 -3.28 -18.34
N LEU A 72 -10.16 -2.98 -17.47
CA LEU A 72 -11.59 -3.04 -17.77
C LEU A 72 -12.05 -2.02 -18.82
N ALA A 73 -11.40 -0.85 -18.87
CA ALA A 73 -11.67 0.18 -19.86
C ALA A 73 -11.07 -0.13 -21.24
N THR A 74 -10.19 -1.14 -21.34
CA THR A 74 -9.57 -1.53 -22.61
C THR A 74 -10.54 -2.42 -23.41
N PRO A 75 -10.95 -2.01 -24.63
CA PRO A 75 -11.93 -2.76 -25.43
C PRO A 75 -11.45 -4.18 -25.74
N SER A 76 -12.26 -5.18 -25.39
CA SER A 76 -12.02 -6.58 -25.73
C SER A 76 -12.32 -6.79 -27.22
N GLY A 77 -11.30 -7.06 -28.03
CA GLY A 77 -11.47 -7.31 -29.48
C GLY A 77 -10.95 -6.22 -30.41
N ALA A 78 -10.29 -5.18 -29.89
CA ALA A 78 -9.49 -4.29 -30.73
C ALA A 78 -8.29 -5.06 -31.30
N SER A 79 -7.99 -4.88 -32.59
CA SER A 79 -6.84 -5.50 -33.27
C SER A 79 -5.49 -5.05 -32.69
N SER A 80 -5.48 -3.90 -31.99
CA SER A 80 -4.34 -3.41 -31.23
C SER A 80 -4.80 -2.62 -30.01
N THR A 81 -4.09 -2.78 -28.89
CA THR A 81 -4.24 -1.92 -27.71
C THR A 81 -3.67 -0.54 -28.05
N PRO A 82 -4.41 0.56 -27.85
CA PRO A 82 -3.90 1.88 -28.14
C PRO A 82 -2.67 2.19 -27.27
N LEU A 83 -1.65 2.83 -27.86
CA LEU A 83 -0.36 3.09 -27.20
C LEU A 83 -0.52 3.77 -25.84
N TRP A 84 -1.44 4.75 -25.72
CA TRP A 84 -1.69 5.45 -24.46
C TRP A 84 -2.16 4.51 -23.35
N ALA A 85 -2.96 3.50 -23.66
CA ALA A 85 -3.47 2.53 -22.68
C ALA A 85 -2.35 1.58 -22.25
N ALA A 86 -1.50 1.17 -23.19
CA ALA A 86 -0.32 0.36 -22.89
C ALA A 86 0.68 1.12 -22.00
N VAL A 87 0.95 2.39 -22.31
CA VAL A 87 1.83 3.26 -21.50
C VAL A 87 1.24 3.49 -20.11
N LEU A 88 -0.07 3.78 -20.01
CA LEU A 88 -0.74 3.94 -18.72
C LEU A 88 -0.62 2.69 -17.86
N LEU A 89 -0.87 1.52 -18.43
CA LEU A 89 -0.76 0.24 -17.72
C LEU A 89 0.67 -0.02 -17.25
N ALA A 90 1.67 0.23 -18.10
CA ALA A 90 3.07 0.08 -17.75
C ALA A 90 3.47 1.00 -16.59
N VAL A 91 3.03 2.26 -16.61
CA VAL A 91 3.27 3.22 -15.51
C VAL A 91 2.62 2.75 -14.21
N LEU A 92 1.36 2.28 -14.25
CA LEU A 92 0.67 1.76 -13.08
C LEU A 92 1.40 0.55 -12.48
N ILE A 93 1.87 -0.38 -13.32
CA ILE A 93 2.65 -1.55 -12.88
C ILE A 93 3.94 -1.09 -12.18
N VAL A 94 4.68 -0.15 -12.76
CA VAL A 94 5.91 0.38 -12.15
C VAL A 94 5.61 1.03 -10.79
N LEU A 95 4.53 1.80 -10.69
CA LEU A 95 4.12 2.43 -9.43
C LEU A 95 3.69 1.39 -8.37
N VAL A 96 3.00 0.32 -8.77
CA VAL A 96 2.69 -0.80 -7.88
C VAL A 96 3.97 -1.42 -7.34
N LEU A 97 4.93 -1.77 -8.19
CA LEU A 97 6.21 -2.35 -7.77
C LEU A 97 7.00 -1.40 -6.86
N LEU A 98 7.03 -0.11 -7.19
CA LEU A 98 7.68 0.90 -6.38
C LEU A 98 7.03 1.02 -4.98
N SER A 99 5.71 0.97 -4.91
CA SER A 99 4.99 1.01 -3.62
C SER A 99 5.29 -0.23 -2.76
N VAL A 100 5.43 -1.41 -3.38
CA VAL A 100 5.86 -2.64 -2.68
C VAL A 100 7.27 -2.48 -2.14
N ALA A 101 8.22 -2.00 -2.96
CA ALA A 101 9.58 -1.75 -2.52
C ALA A 101 9.63 -0.72 -1.36
N LEU A 102 8.83 0.34 -1.43
CA LEU A 102 8.71 1.33 -0.36
C LEU A 102 8.11 0.75 0.92
N MET A 103 7.11 -0.12 0.84
CA MET A 103 6.57 -0.81 2.02
C MET A 103 7.66 -1.65 2.71
N PHE A 104 8.42 -2.44 1.95
CA PHE A 104 9.54 -3.21 2.50
C PHE A 104 10.62 -2.31 3.11
N ALA A 105 10.97 -1.21 2.44
CA ALA A 105 11.95 -0.26 2.95
C ALA A 105 11.49 0.39 4.27
N ILE A 106 10.20 0.70 4.41
CA ILE A 106 9.62 1.26 5.63
C ILE A 106 9.59 0.21 6.75
N ILE A 107 9.14 -1.01 6.45
CA ILE A 107 9.03 -2.09 7.43
C ILE A 107 10.43 -2.45 7.97
N TRP A 108 11.38 -2.76 7.08
CA TRP A 108 12.70 -3.26 7.48
C TRP A 108 13.66 -2.17 7.93
N PHE A 109 13.64 -0.99 7.29
CA PHE A 109 14.64 0.06 7.51
C PHE A 109 14.07 1.37 8.06
N ASN A 110 12.75 1.51 8.19
CA ASN A 110 12.08 2.76 8.56
C ASN A 110 12.44 3.94 7.64
N ARG A 111 12.55 3.67 6.32
CA ARG A 111 12.89 4.66 5.30
C ARG A 111 11.95 4.56 4.07
N PRO A 112 11.62 5.69 3.43
CA PRO A 112 12.03 7.05 3.77
C PRO A 112 11.20 7.66 4.91
N ARG A 113 11.83 8.45 5.79
CA ARG A 113 11.21 8.95 7.04
C ARG A 113 10.03 9.89 6.82
N PHE A 114 9.95 10.57 5.68
CA PHE A 114 8.83 11.48 5.40
C PHE A 114 7.52 10.73 5.15
N LEU A 115 7.56 9.44 4.77
CA LEU A 115 6.37 8.59 4.61
C LEU A 115 5.93 7.91 5.92
N VAL A 116 6.70 8.09 7.00
CA VAL A 116 6.47 7.46 8.29
C VAL A 116 5.77 8.43 9.24
N PRO A 117 4.79 7.98 10.05
CA PRO A 117 4.15 8.81 11.08
C PRO A 117 5.19 9.51 11.97
N PRO A 118 5.05 10.81 12.27
CA PRO A 118 6.08 11.60 12.97
C PRO A 118 6.57 10.97 14.28
N HIS A 119 5.66 10.38 15.06
CA HIS A 119 5.96 9.77 16.36
C HIS A 119 6.71 8.42 16.25
N MET A 120 6.79 7.81 15.06
CA MET A 120 7.49 6.54 14.80
C MET A 120 8.82 6.70 14.07
N ARG A 121 9.20 7.93 13.66
CA ARG A 121 10.41 8.18 12.85
C ARG A 121 11.73 7.87 13.56
N GLN A 122 11.73 7.89 14.89
CA GLN A 122 12.91 7.60 15.71
C GLN A 122 13.05 6.12 16.06
N GLN A 123 12.03 5.31 15.77
CA GLN A 123 12.08 3.88 16.06
C GLN A 123 12.98 3.17 15.04
N PRO A 124 13.73 2.13 15.43
CA PRO A 124 14.48 1.31 14.48
C PRO A 124 13.51 0.55 13.56
N GLY A 125 13.95 0.25 12.33
CA GLY A 125 13.29 -0.74 11.47
C GLY A 125 13.48 -2.16 12.02
N THR A 126 12.75 -3.14 11.49
CA THR A 126 12.80 -4.53 11.98
C THR A 126 14.21 -5.16 11.92
N VAL A 127 15.07 -4.70 11.01
CA VAL A 127 16.46 -5.21 10.85
C VAL A 127 17.49 -4.29 11.56
N GLY A 128 17.05 -3.25 12.26
CA GLY A 128 17.94 -2.31 12.93
C GLY A 128 18.65 -2.92 14.16
N PRO A 129 19.87 -2.46 14.50
CA PRO A 129 20.57 -2.94 15.69
C PRO A 129 19.72 -2.63 16.94
N ARG A 130 19.33 -3.68 17.67
CA ARG A 130 18.76 -3.55 19.03
C ARG A 130 19.86 -2.95 19.90
N ARG A 131 19.77 -1.64 20.18
CA ARG A 131 20.60 -1.03 21.22
C ARG A 131 20.14 -1.65 22.54
N ARG A 132 20.94 -2.57 23.06
CA ARG A 132 20.83 -3.09 24.42
C ARG A 132 21.28 -2.03 25.41
#